data_AF-Q5AL54-F1
#
_entry.id   AF-Q5AL54-F1
#
_cell.length_a   1.000
_cell.length_b   1.000
_cell.length_c   1.000
_cell.angle_alpha   90.00
_cell.angle_beta   90.00
_cell.angle_gamma   90.00
#
_symmetry.space_group_name_H-M   'P 1'
#
loop_
_entity.id
_entity.type
_entity.pdbx_description
1 polymer ?
#
loop_
_entity_poly.entity_id
_entity_poly.type
_entity_poly.pdbx_seq_one_letter_code
_entity_poly.pdbx_strand_id
1 'polypeptide(L)'
;MESLSVIWIIGIIFAFISDTITMLIIGKIINGIAIGMAFVTIPIYQYEIIPVQNRGRILSIFIFSCALGNLFIYVIRLISERFLNESKYSRLFWAIEVIPLVFAATFIAFIPESPKWLAANCEWTSAADVLESIEVKNSSILKRRKTKEDRIRLGDKHYVIKKYSTGVCIKSCSINGLFGKKYIKEVCRGILLLFFVDFTSTSKILESLDYICQSCQIMGESLKTVTIFSLLMRVLFATAPILIIDMMRRKDVLVFGMFLTTIVIISYMILFLGFSIPIPKSEQPSLDWAMRVVFYPEKASVVLALTVFLDVVYYSMLVPTCWLYIIETFSTSSRIKGWVVIMSLHWLFEACTSLSFSFLMEELNGWLFLIISFICLGGLFFTTQLEETKGKFEFDPEFIMKESQYELSDDKTLSAQPANLKCFDESSSSNYVSSRGSKNIRDLTVPQDSNIKGKPFNSFKKSVKESNISKPIMNPWETPYGSMESFLNNEKLNQQPANASNGNVTVTKKLADAYNRL
;
A
#
# COMPACT_ATOMS: atom_id res chain seq x y z
N MET A 1 1.80 12.79 12.64
CA MET A 1 2.59 12.70 11.39
C MET A 1 3.98 13.32 11.53
N GLU A 2 4.17 14.32 12.39
CA GLU A 2 5.49 14.93 12.62
C GLU A 2 6.57 13.92 13.05
N SER A 3 6.24 13.05 14.01
CA SER A 3 7.13 11.97 14.47
C SER A 3 7.56 11.05 13.32
N LEU A 4 6.65 10.78 12.39
CA LEU A 4 6.91 9.97 11.21
C LEU A 4 7.88 10.66 10.24
N SER A 5 7.74 11.97 10.04
CA SER A 5 8.66 12.73 9.21
C SER A 5 10.08 12.72 9.78
N VAL A 6 10.24 12.79 11.10
CA VAL A 6 11.56 12.68 11.75
C VAL A 6 12.18 11.31 11.52
N ILE A 7 11.41 10.23 11.70
CA ILE A 7 11.88 8.85 11.47
C ILE A 7 12.32 8.67 10.01
N TRP A 8 11.54 9.21 9.06
CA TRP A 8 11.87 9.15 7.64
C TRP A 8 13.15 9.94 7.30
N ILE A 9 13.32 11.16 7.82
CA ILE A 9 14.55 11.93 7.62
C ILE A 9 15.77 11.17 8.15
N ILE A 10 15.67 10.54 9.32
CA ILE A 10 16.76 9.72 9.88
C ILE A 10 17.14 8.60 8.92
N GLY A 11 16.17 7.85 8.39
CA GLY A 11 16.46 6.76 7.46
C GLY A 11 17.09 7.25 6.13
N ILE A 12 16.68 8.42 5.63
CA ILE A 12 17.30 9.05 4.45
C ILE A 12 18.76 9.44 4.73
N ILE A 13 19.06 10.02 5.89
CA ILE A 13 20.44 10.37 6.28
C ILE A 13 21.33 9.13 6.31
N PHE A 14 20.84 8.04 6.89
CA PHE A 14 21.58 6.76 6.91
C PHE A 14 21.83 6.22 5.50
N ALA A 15 20.83 6.26 4.61
CA ALA A 15 20.98 5.82 3.23
C ALA A 15 21.90 6.74 2.39
N PHE A 16 21.99 8.02 2.73
CA PHE A 16 22.85 8.98 2.04
C PHE A 16 24.33 8.82 2.42
N ILE A 17 24.61 8.59 3.70
CA ILE A 17 25.97 8.46 4.25
C ILE A 17 26.49 7.01 4.15
N SER A 18 25.63 6.04 3.79
CA SER A 18 26.02 4.63 3.78
C SER A 18 27.17 4.34 2.81
N ASP A 19 28.32 3.97 3.37
CA ASP A 19 29.46 3.42 2.63
C ASP A 19 29.49 1.88 2.67
N THR A 20 28.66 1.26 3.52
CA THR A 20 28.52 -0.20 3.63
C THR A 20 27.09 -0.66 3.35
N ILE A 21 26.95 -1.88 2.82
CA ILE A 21 25.65 -2.50 2.56
C ILE A 21 24.83 -2.61 3.87
N THR A 22 25.47 -2.93 5.00
CA THR A 22 24.78 -3.03 6.31
C THR A 22 24.17 -1.71 6.73
N MET A 23 24.90 -0.59 6.57
CA MET A 23 24.37 0.74 6.89
C MET A 23 23.21 1.12 5.97
N LEU A 24 23.30 0.77 4.69
CA LEU A 24 22.22 0.97 3.73
C LEU A 24 20.97 0.16 4.12
N ILE A 25 21.13 -1.11 4.51
CA ILE A 25 20.01 -1.97 4.97
C ILE A 25 19.35 -1.35 6.21
N ILE A 26 20.12 -0.86 7.19
CA ILE A 26 19.57 -0.22 8.38
C ILE A 26 18.75 1.04 7.99
N GLY A 27 19.29 1.90 7.13
CA GLY A 27 18.57 3.08 6.63
C GLY A 27 17.28 2.70 5.90
N LYS A 28 17.31 1.63 5.11
CA LYS A 28 16.14 1.09 4.40
C LYS A 28 15.06 0.54 5.32
N ILE A 29 15.43 -0.15 6.39
CA ILE A 29 14.48 -0.64 7.39
C ILE A 29 13.78 0.54 8.08
N ILE A 30 14.54 1.59 8.46
CA ILE A 30 13.98 2.80 9.08
C ILE A 30 13.01 3.50 8.12
N ASN A 31 13.39 3.67 6.85
CA ASN A 31 12.51 4.22 5.82
C ASN A 31 11.26 3.36 5.61
N GLY A 32 11.40 2.03 5.60
CA GLY A 32 10.27 1.11 5.47
C GLY A 32 9.25 1.25 6.60
N ILE A 33 9.71 1.42 7.84
CA ILE A 33 8.84 1.69 9.00
C ILE A 33 8.10 3.02 8.81
N ALA A 34 8.79 4.07 8.38
CA ALA A 34 8.17 5.37 8.11
C ALA A 34 7.11 5.29 7.00
N ILE A 35 7.42 4.65 5.88
CA ILE A 35 6.49 4.45 4.76
C ILE A 35 5.27 3.66 5.25
N GLY A 36 5.47 2.54 5.96
CA GLY A 36 4.37 1.73 6.49
C GLY A 36 3.41 2.52 7.39
N MET A 37 3.94 3.31 8.32
CA MET A 37 3.12 4.18 9.17
C MET A 37 2.38 5.27 8.37
N ALA A 38 2.97 5.79 7.29
CA ALA A 38 2.37 6.85 6.47
C ALA A 38 1.16 6.31 5.69
N PHE A 39 1.32 5.14 5.08
CA PHE A 39 0.27 4.46 4.33
C PHE A 39 -0.91 4.00 5.19
N VAL A 40 -0.69 3.80 6.50
CA VAL A 40 -1.79 3.56 7.45
C VAL A 40 -2.48 4.88 7.84
N THR A 41 -1.69 5.90 8.16
CA THR A 41 -2.19 7.14 8.78
C THR A 41 -2.90 8.05 7.78
N ILE A 42 -2.34 8.23 6.57
CA ILE A 42 -2.86 9.19 5.59
C ILE A 42 -4.27 8.84 5.13
N PRO A 43 -4.58 7.60 4.70
CA PRO A 43 -5.93 7.25 4.25
C PRO A 43 -6.98 7.38 5.36
N ILE A 44 -6.64 7.03 6.61
CA ILE A 44 -7.53 7.20 7.76
C ILE A 44 -7.79 8.67 8.05
N TYR A 45 -6.75 9.49 8.05
CA TYR A 45 -6.88 10.92 8.26
C TYR A 45 -7.78 11.55 7.18
N GLN A 46 -7.51 11.26 5.90
CA GLN A 46 -8.35 11.70 4.79
C GLN A 46 -9.80 11.25 4.97
N TYR A 47 -10.01 10.01 5.39
CA TYR A 47 -11.35 9.47 5.61
C TYR A 47 -12.15 10.22 6.69
N GLU A 48 -11.47 10.70 7.74
CA GLU A 48 -12.10 11.35 8.89
C GLU A 48 -12.44 12.82 8.64
N ILE A 49 -11.71 13.49 7.75
CA ILE A 49 -11.93 14.90 7.41
C ILE A 49 -12.80 15.11 6.15
N ILE A 50 -12.92 14.11 5.27
CA ILE A 50 -13.60 14.28 3.98
C ILE A 50 -15.06 13.79 4.04
N PRO A 51 -16.01 14.59 3.50
CA PRO A 51 -17.41 14.20 3.43
C PRO A 51 -17.59 12.96 2.57
N VAL A 52 -18.59 12.16 2.90
CA VAL A 52 -18.84 10.82 2.34
C VAL A 52 -18.86 10.79 0.81
N GLN A 53 -19.35 11.86 0.17
CA GLN A 53 -19.50 11.95 -1.29
C GLN A 53 -18.18 12.04 -2.06
N ASN A 54 -17.10 12.53 -1.42
CA ASN A 54 -15.82 12.82 -2.09
C ASN A 54 -14.67 11.91 -1.60
N ARG A 55 -14.98 10.88 -0.81
CA ARG A 55 -13.97 10.01 -0.18
C ARG A 55 -13.14 9.27 -1.21
N GLY A 56 -13.78 8.72 -2.25
CA GLY A 56 -13.07 7.99 -3.29
C GLY A 56 -12.14 8.88 -4.09
N ARG A 57 -12.59 10.10 -4.43
CA ARG A 57 -11.76 11.09 -5.12
C ARG A 57 -10.49 11.42 -4.36
N ILE A 58 -10.58 11.68 -3.05
CA ILE A 58 -9.38 12.07 -2.29
C ILE A 58 -8.42 10.88 -2.09
N LEU A 59 -8.93 9.68 -1.83
CA LEU A 59 -8.08 8.50 -1.78
C LEU A 59 -7.39 8.24 -3.13
N SER A 60 -8.08 8.52 -4.24
CA SER A 60 -7.51 8.41 -5.59
C SER A 60 -6.42 9.46 -5.84
N ILE A 61 -6.55 10.67 -5.29
CA ILE A 61 -5.49 11.69 -5.33
C ILE A 61 -4.23 11.20 -4.60
N PHE A 62 -4.39 10.46 -3.50
CA PHE A 62 -3.25 9.85 -2.80
C PHE A 62 -2.52 8.84 -3.70
N ILE A 63 -3.24 7.90 -4.31
CA ILE A 63 -2.66 6.92 -5.25
C ILE A 63 -2.03 7.60 -6.47
N PHE A 64 -2.68 8.62 -7.02
CA PHE A 64 -2.14 9.42 -8.12
C PHE A 64 -0.83 10.13 -7.71
N SER A 65 -0.74 10.64 -6.48
CA SER A 65 0.48 11.27 -5.97
C SER A 65 1.63 10.26 -5.84
N CYS A 66 1.35 9.01 -5.44
CA CYS A 66 2.34 7.93 -5.46
C CYS A 66 2.80 7.60 -6.89
N ALA A 67 1.87 7.50 -7.85
CA ALA A 67 2.20 7.27 -9.25
C ALA A 67 3.06 8.40 -9.85
N LEU A 68 2.72 9.65 -9.51
CA LEU A 68 3.47 10.83 -9.93
C LEU A 68 4.89 10.84 -9.31
N GLY A 69 5.02 10.45 -8.04
CA GLY A 69 6.31 10.26 -7.38
C GLY A 69 7.20 9.25 -8.10
N ASN A 70 6.64 8.11 -8.52
CA ASN A 70 7.35 7.08 -9.31
C ASN A 70 7.83 7.62 -10.67
N LEU A 71 7.03 8.45 -11.34
CA LEU A 71 7.45 9.10 -12.58
C LEU A 71 8.59 10.09 -12.33
N PHE A 72 8.45 10.97 -11.33
CA PHE A 72 9.48 11.98 -11.04
C PHE A 72 10.81 11.36 -10.67
N ILE A 73 10.80 10.35 -9.81
CA ILE A 73 12.05 9.72 -9.38
C ILE A 73 12.75 9.01 -10.55
N TYR A 74 11.99 8.43 -11.48
CA TYR A 74 12.55 7.84 -12.69
C TYR A 74 13.14 8.90 -13.64
N VAL A 75 12.45 10.02 -13.84
CA VAL A 75 12.97 11.14 -14.65
C VAL A 75 14.24 11.73 -14.04
N ILE A 76 14.26 11.93 -12.72
CA ILE A 76 15.46 12.40 -12.00
C ILE A 76 16.62 11.42 -12.18
N ARG A 77 16.35 10.11 -12.13
CA ARG A 77 17.37 9.07 -12.40
C ARG A 77 17.96 9.23 -13.80
N LEU A 78 17.12 9.37 -14.84
CA LEU A 78 17.59 9.55 -16.23
C LEU A 78 18.45 10.81 -16.41
N ILE A 79 18.06 11.92 -15.79
CA ILE A 79 18.83 13.16 -15.82
C ILE A 79 20.16 12.98 -15.09
N SER A 80 20.13 12.40 -13.89
CA SER A 80 21.31 12.25 -13.04
C SER A 80 22.35 11.32 -13.64
N GLU A 81 21.92 10.22 -14.28
CA GLU A 81 22.80 9.26 -14.96
C GLU A 81 23.61 9.91 -16.09
N ARG A 82 23.10 11.00 -16.70
CA ARG A 82 23.81 11.72 -17.76
C ARG A 82 24.99 12.57 -17.25
N PHE A 83 24.94 13.02 -16.00
CA PHE A 83 25.91 13.98 -15.45
C PHE A 83 26.78 13.40 -14.32
N LEU A 84 26.34 12.32 -13.68
CA LEU A 84 26.96 11.78 -12.47
C LEU A 84 27.39 10.32 -12.68
N ASN A 85 28.55 9.97 -12.12
CA ASN A 85 29.00 8.58 -12.01
C ASN A 85 28.05 7.75 -11.15
N GLU A 86 28.12 6.42 -11.29
CA GLU A 86 27.18 5.47 -10.68
C GLU A 86 27.00 5.62 -9.16
N SER A 87 28.10 5.82 -8.45
CA SER A 87 28.07 5.99 -6.99
C SER A 87 27.45 7.31 -6.54
N LYS A 88 27.50 8.36 -7.36
CA LYS A 88 27.00 9.69 -7.00
C LYS A 88 25.51 9.83 -7.29
N TYR A 89 25.02 9.29 -8.40
CA TYR A 89 23.58 9.42 -8.72
C TYR A 89 22.72 8.62 -7.72
N SER A 90 23.18 7.45 -7.25
CA SER A 90 22.42 6.64 -6.30
C SER A 90 22.24 7.33 -4.95
N ARG A 91 23.24 8.07 -4.47
CA ARG A 91 23.11 8.90 -3.26
C ARG A 91 22.16 10.09 -3.47
N LEU A 92 22.23 10.73 -4.64
CA LEU A 92 21.31 11.83 -4.98
C LEU A 92 19.84 11.36 -5.03
N PHE A 93 19.61 10.15 -5.54
CA PHE A 93 18.29 9.51 -5.56
C PHE A 93 17.68 9.40 -4.17
N TRP A 94 18.44 9.00 -3.15
CA TRP A 94 17.93 8.94 -1.77
C TRP A 94 17.74 10.34 -1.17
N ALA A 95 18.64 11.28 -1.47
CA ALA A 95 18.59 12.62 -0.91
C ALA A 95 17.40 13.45 -1.41
N ILE A 96 16.95 13.26 -2.66
CA ILE A 96 15.87 14.07 -3.23
C ILE A 96 14.51 13.82 -2.56
N GLU A 97 14.32 12.65 -1.95
CA GLU A 97 13.12 12.30 -1.17
C GLU A 97 12.89 13.24 0.03
N VAL A 98 13.95 13.89 0.55
CA VAL A 98 13.85 14.87 1.65
C VAL A 98 13.01 16.08 1.25
N ILE A 99 13.06 16.51 -0.01
CA ILE A 99 12.36 17.72 -0.47
C ILE A 99 10.83 17.61 -0.30
N PRO A 100 10.13 16.62 -0.88
CA PRO A 100 8.70 16.47 -0.67
C PRO A 100 8.34 16.16 0.79
N LEU A 101 9.24 15.51 1.55
CA LEU A 101 9.01 15.22 2.96
C LEU A 101 9.02 16.48 3.84
N VAL A 102 9.99 17.37 3.66
CA VAL A 102 10.06 18.66 4.37
C VAL A 102 8.87 19.53 3.99
N PHE A 103 8.47 19.52 2.72
CA PHE A 103 7.26 20.21 2.27
C PHE A 103 6.02 19.65 3.00
N ALA A 104 5.83 18.32 3.00
CA ALA A 104 4.71 17.70 3.70
C ALA A 104 4.72 18.00 5.20
N ALA A 105 5.87 17.89 5.87
CA ALA A 105 6.03 18.19 7.30
C ALA A 105 5.63 19.64 7.64
N THR A 106 6.02 20.59 6.79
CA THR A 106 5.66 22.00 6.95
C THR A 106 4.17 22.23 6.78
N PHE A 107 3.54 21.58 5.79
CA PHE A 107 2.11 21.75 5.52
C PHE A 107 1.22 21.09 6.58
N ILE A 108 1.65 19.99 7.18
CA ILE A 108 0.91 19.32 8.26
C ILE A 108 0.64 20.27 9.43
N ALA A 109 1.58 21.18 9.77
CA ALA A 109 1.40 22.15 10.85
C ALA A 109 0.25 23.14 10.61
N PHE A 110 -0.23 23.29 9.36
CA PHE A 110 -1.33 24.19 9.01
C PHE A 110 -2.69 23.47 8.86
N ILE A 111 -2.72 22.15 8.90
CA ILE A 111 -3.94 21.37 8.68
C ILE A 111 -4.56 21.04 10.04
N PRO A 112 -5.90 21.15 10.21
CA PRO A 112 -6.55 20.80 11.47
C PRO A 112 -6.40 19.32 11.82
N GLU A 113 -6.36 19.03 13.11
CA GLU A 113 -6.39 17.66 13.61
C GLU A 113 -7.70 16.96 13.27
N SER A 114 -7.66 15.62 13.25
CA SER A 114 -8.87 14.84 12.97
C SER A 114 -9.95 15.12 14.03
N PRO A 115 -11.19 15.48 13.63
CA PRO A 115 -12.29 15.72 14.57
C PRO A 115 -12.58 14.50 15.45
N LYS A 116 -12.33 13.29 14.96
CA LYS A 116 -12.50 12.07 15.75
C LYS A 116 -11.39 11.88 16.79
N TRP A 117 -10.16 12.25 16.44
CA TRP A 117 -9.03 12.24 17.38
C TRP A 117 -9.25 13.27 18.49
N LEU A 118 -9.66 14.49 18.13
CA LEU A 118 -10.04 15.55 19.09
C LEU A 118 -11.15 15.08 20.04
N ALA A 119 -12.19 14.43 19.51
CA ALA A 119 -13.26 13.87 20.32
C ALA A 119 -12.80 12.73 21.24
N ALA A 120 -11.83 11.93 20.82
CA ALA A 120 -11.22 10.88 21.66
C ALA A 120 -10.39 11.46 22.81
N ASN A 121 -9.82 12.64 22.64
CA ASN A 121 -9.10 13.40 23.66
C ASN A 121 -9.99 14.34 24.48
N CYS A 122 -11.32 14.21 24.38
CA CYS A 122 -12.30 15.05 25.06
C CYS A 122 -12.31 16.54 24.64
N GLU A 123 -11.69 16.89 23.51
CA GLU A 123 -11.72 18.24 22.93
C GLU A 123 -12.95 18.43 22.04
N TRP A 124 -14.13 18.47 22.66
CA TRP A 124 -15.41 18.49 21.95
C TRP A 124 -15.66 19.77 21.15
N THR A 125 -15.21 20.92 21.65
CA THR A 125 -15.36 22.23 21.00
C THR A 125 -14.56 22.27 19.71
N SER A 126 -13.26 21.94 19.78
CA SER A 126 -12.36 21.85 18.63
C SER A 126 -12.87 20.84 17.59
N ALA A 127 -13.34 19.67 18.04
CA ALA A 127 -13.92 18.66 17.16
C ALA A 127 -15.17 19.16 16.43
N ALA A 128 -16.05 19.88 17.15
CA ALA A 128 -17.26 20.47 16.57
C ALA A 128 -16.92 21.58 15.58
N ASP A 129 -15.92 22.42 15.86
CA ASP A 129 -15.47 23.50 14.98
C ASP A 129 -14.89 22.96 13.67
N VAL A 130 -14.03 21.94 13.73
CA VAL A 130 -13.48 21.28 12.53
C VAL A 130 -14.61 20.65 11.71
N LEU A 131 -15.53 19.92 12.35
CA LEU A 131 -16.64 19.27 11.65
C LEU A 131 -17.61 20.27 11.02
N GLU A 132 -17.94 21.37 11.72
CA GLU A 132 -18.73 22.46 11.17
C GLU A 132 -18.01 23.10 9.98
N SER A 133 -16.70 23.35 10.07
CA SER A 133 -15.94 23.96 8.98
C SER A 133 -15.97 23.12 7.69
N ILE A 134 -15.91 21.79 7.82
CA ILE A 134 -15.98 20.84 6.70
C ILE A 134 -17.37 20.89 6.05
N GLU A 135 -18.44 20.94 6.84
CA GLU A 135 -19.82 20.95 6.33
C GLU A 135 -20.22 22.30 5.75
N VAL A 136 -19.87 23.40 6.41
CA VAL A 136 -20.19 24.75 5.98
C VAL A 136 -19.53 25.05 4.63
N LYS A 137 -18.28 24.63 4.44
CA LYS A 137 -17.56 24.85 3.18
C LYS A 137 -18.18 24.13 1.98
N ASN A 138 -18.81 22.98 2.21
CA ASN A 138 -19.38 22.13 1.15
C ASN A 138 -20.90 22.31 0.93
N SER A 139 -21.58 23.16 1.70
CA SER A 139 -23.05 23.17 1.76
C SER A 139 -23.70 24.50 1.35
N SER A 140 -24.94 24.40 0.86
CA SER A 140 -25.78 25.55 0.53
C SER A 140 -26.14 26.36 1.79
N ILE A 141 -26.54 27.63 1.62
CA ILE A 141 -26.87 28.55 2.72
C ILE A 141 -27.89 27.93 3.70
N LEU A 142 -28.87 27.17 3.20
CA LEU A 142 -29.87 26.47 4.03
C LEU A 142 -29.27 25.36 4.88
N LYS A 143 -28.39 24.54 4.30
CA LYS A 143 -27.68 23.48 5.03
C LYS A 143 -26.76 24.07 6.10
N ARG A 144 -26.09 25.19 5.82
CA ARG A 144 -25.26 25.91 6.80
C ARG A 144 -26.05 26.35 8.03
N ARG A 145 -27.24 26.92 7.84
CA ARG A 145 -28.13 27.32 8.94
C ARG A 145 -28.57 26.11 9.76
N LYS A 146 -29.01 25.04 9.07
CA LYS A 146 -29.41 23.80 9.73
C LYS A 146 -28.27 23.18 10.55
N THR A 147 -27.05 23.14 10.02
CA THR A 147 -25.88 22.62 10.77
C THR A 147 -25.60 23.44 12.03
N LYS A 148 -25.67 24.78 11.95
CA LYS A 148 -25.49 25.66 13.13
C LYS A 148 -26.60 25.46 14.16
N GLU A 149 -27.85 25.39 13.72
CA GLU A 149 -29.01 25.13 14.58
C GLU A 149 -28.91 23.75 15.25
N ASP A 150 -28.50 22.71 14.52
CA ASP A 150 -28.28 21.38 15.07
C ASP A 150 -27.15 21.38 16.11
N ARG A 151 -26.04 22.07 15.87
CA ARG A 151 -24.94 22.21 16.84
C ARG A 151 -25.42 22.89 18.13
N ILE A 152 -26.14 24.00 18.02
CA ILE A 152 -26.67 24.74 19.18
C ILE A 152 -27.70 23.88 19.96
N ARG A 153 -28.58 23.17 19.25
CA ARG A 153 -29.63 22.34 19.85
C ARG A 153 -29.06 21.13 20.61
N LEU A 154 -28.07 20.46 20.05
CA LEU A 154 -27.50 19.23 20.63
C LEU A 154 -26.37 19.51 21.63
N GLY A 155 -25.69 20.64 21.48
CA GLY A 155 -24.41 20.90 22.13
C GLY A 155 -23.26 20.14 21.47
N ASP A 156 -22.04 20.64 21.63
CA ASP A 156 -20.86 20.19 20.88
C ASP A 156 -20.61 18.68 20.99
N LYS A 157 -20.71 18.12 22.21
CA LYS A 157 -20.50 16.69 22.45
C LYS A 157 -21.50 15.81 21.69
N HIS A 158 -22.80 16.09 21.80
CA HIS A 158 -23.82 15.29 21.12
C HIS A 158 -23.83 15.53 19.61
N TYR A 159 -23.47 16.74 19.16
CA TYR A 159 -23.30 17.05 17.74
C TYR A 159 -22.23 16.15 17.10
N VAL A 160 -21.04 16.07 17.70
CA VAL A 160 -19.94 15.23 17.20
C VAL A 160 -20.31 13.75 17.28
N ILE A 161 -20.89 13.30 18.41
CA ILE A 161 -21.26 11.90 18.60
C ILE A 161 -22.29 11.45 17.56
N LYS A 162 -23.38 12.21 17.36
CA LYS A 162 -24.44 11.90 16.39
C LYS A 162 -23.92 11.70 14.96
N LYS A 163 -22.81 12.36 14.61
CA LYS A 163 -22.22 12.28 13.27
C LYS A 163 -21.38 11.02 13.07
N TYR A 164 -20.76 10.50 14.11
CA TYR A 164 -19.89 9.33 14.04
C TYR A 164 -20.56 8.04 14.55
N SER A 165 -21.59 8.15 15.38
CA SER A 165 -22.27 7.03 16.02
C SER A 165 -23.74 7.35 16.33
N THR A 166 -24.57 6.31 16.37
CA THR A 166 -25.92 6.36 16.97
C THR A 166 -25.90 6.30 18.50
N GLY A 167 -24.78 5.84 19.10
CA GLY A 167 -24.66 5.66 20.54
C GLY A 167 -24.17 6.90 21.28
N VAL A 168 -24.26 6.88 22.62
CA VAL A 168 -23.88 8.00 23.52
C VAL A 168 -22.36 8.23 23.61
N CYS A 169 -21.52 7.44 22.94
CA CYS A 169 -20.06 7.56 23.03
C CYS A 169 -19.34 6.94 21.82
N ILE A 170 -18.27 7.59 21.36
CA ILE A 170 -17.32 7.04 20.39
C ILE A 170 -16.45 5.99 21.12
N LYS A 171 -16.98 4.77 21.30
CA LYS A 171 -16.18 3.68 21.87
C LYS A 171 -15.19 3.17 20.81
N SER A 172 -13.90 3.35 21.07
CA SER A 172 -12.83 2.66 20.34
C SER A 172 -12.82 1.19 20.75
N CYS A 173 -12.91 0.27 19.78
CA CYS A 173 -12.85 -1.17 20.07
C CYS A 173 -11.42 -1.56 20.49
N SER A 174 -11.19 -2.45 21.46
CA SER A 174 -9.83 -2.98 21.71
C SER A 174 -9.33 -3.80 20.50
N ILE A 175 -8.01 -3.89 20.29
CA ILE A 175 -7.46 -4.73 19.21
C ILE A 175 -7.89 -6.20 19.37
N ASN A 176 -8.00 -6.69 20.60
CA ASN A 176 -8.52 -8.04 20.87
C ASN A 176 -10.02 -8.15 20.58
N GLY A 177 -10.76 -7.03 20.68
CA GLY A 177 -12.18 -6.98 20.35
C GLY A 177 -12.45 -7.01 18.84
N LEU A 178 -11.46 -6.67 18.02
CA LEU A 178 -11.53 -6.73 16.55
C LEU A 178 -11.71 -8.16 16.06
N PHE A 179 -11.07 -9.13 16.72
CA PHE A 179 -11.22 -10.56 16.43
C PHE A 179 -12.46 -11.19 17.10
N GLY A 180 -13.31 -10.39 17.74
CA GLY A 180 -14.58 -10.84 18.29
C GLY A 180 -15.62 -11.14 17.21
N LYS A 181 -16.63 -11.96 17.54
CA LYS A 181 -17.73 -12.36 16.63
C LYS A 181 -18.44 -11.19 15.94
N LYS A 182 -18.39 -9.98 16.53
CA LYS A 182 -19.02 -8.77 16.01
C LYS A 182 -18.32 -8.19 14.78
N TYR A 183 -16.97 -8.15 14.78
CA TYR A 183 -16.19 -7.46 13.73
C TYR A 183 -15.32 -8.40 12.89
N ILE A 184 -15.24 -9.68 13.26
CA ILE A 184 -14.39 -10.67 12.58
C ILE A 184 -14.77 -10.84 11.11
N LYS A 185 -16.05 -10.69 10.75
CA LYS A 185 -16.51 -10.86 9.36
C LYS A 185 -15.97 -9.76 8.45
N GLU A 186 -15.95 -8.52 8.93
CA GLU A 186 -15.41 -7.35 8.23
C GLU A 186 -13.90 -7.48 8.05
N VAL A 187 -13.20 -7.89 9.10
CA VAL A 187 -11.76 -8.13 9.07
C VAL A 187 -11.41 -9.23 8.08
N CYS A 188 -12.07 -10.39 8.16
CA CYS A 188 -11.83 -11.51 7.24
C CYS A 188 -12.10 -11.14 5.79
N ARG A 189 -13.18 -10.38 5.50
CA ARG A 189 -13.48 -9.92 4.13
C ARG A 189 -12.37 -9.02 3.57
N GLY A 190 -11.88 -8.08 4.36
CA GLY A 190 -10.82 -7.17 3.91
C GLY A 190 -9.45 -7.87 3.78
N ILE A 191 -9.10 -8.80 4.69
CA ILE A 191 -7.88 -9.63 4.56
C ILE A 191 -7.95 -10.49 3.30
N LEU A 192 -9.09 -11.14 3.05
CA LEU A 192 -9.27 -12.01 1.89
C LEU A 192 -9.25 -11.22 0.58
N LEU A 193 -9.84 -10.01 0.57
CA LEU A 193 -9.75 -9.12 -0.59
C LEU A 193 -8.31 -8.74 -0.92
N LEU A 194 -7.53 -8.30 0.08
CA LEU A 194 -6.12 -7.99 -0.13
C LEU A 194 -5.31 -9.21 -0.54
N PHE A 195 -5.52 -10.35 0.09
CA PHE A 195 -4.86 -11.59 -0.29
C PHE A 195 -5.03 -11.87 -1.79
N PHE A 196 -6.25 -11.81 -2.30
CA PHE A 196 -6.49 -12.04 -3.73
C PHE A 196 -5.88 -10.96 -4.63
N VAL A 197 -5.89 -9.69 -4.23
CA VAL A 197 -5.30 -8.60 -5.00
C VAL A 197 -3.78 -8.69 -5.03
N ASP A 198 -3.13 -8.93 -3.88
CA ASP A 198 -1.68 -8.95 -3.73
C ASP A 198 -1.07 -10.20 -4.38
N PHE A 199 -1.68 -11.37 -4.18
CA PHE A 199 -1.20 -12.62 -4.76
C PHE A 199 -1.49 -12.77 -6.26
N THR A 200 -2.23 -11.83 -6.89
CA THR A 200 -2.15 -11.68 -8.36
C THR A 200 -0.72 -11.35 -8.80
N SER A 201 0.16 -10.94 -7.86
CA SER A 201 1.54 -10.53 -8.10
C SER A 201 1.66 -9.41 -9.13
N THR A 202 0.57 -8.67 -9.37
CA THR A 202 0.53 -7.59 -10.36
C THR A 202 1.54 -6.50 -9.99
N SER A 203 1.59 -6.08 -8.72
CA SER A 203 2.61 -5.12 -8.24
C SER A 203 4.02 -5.57 -8.63
N LYS A 204 4.36 -6.85 -8.38
CA LYS A 204 5.71 -7.37 -8.64
C LYS A 204 6.05 -7.54 -10.12
N ILE A 205 5.09 -7.98 -10.93
CA ILE A 205 5.25 -8.06 -12.39
C ILE A 205 5.57 -6.66 -12.94
N LEU A 206 4.88 -5.63 -12.45
CA LEU A 206 5.08 -4.25 -12.90
C LEU A 206 6.42 -3.66 -12.43
N GLU A 207 6.88 -4.00 -11.22
CA GLU A 207 8.22 -3.64 -10.77
C GLU A 207 9.34 -4.34 -11.56
N SER A 208 9.07 -5.53 -12.11
CA SER A 208 10.02 -6.29 -12.92
C SER A 208 9.96 -5.97 -14.42
N LEU A 209 9.33 -4.84 -14.80
CA LEU A 209 9.21 -4.40 -16.20
C LEU A 209 10.55 -4.40 -16.93
N ASP A 210 11.63 -3.99 -16.27
CA ASP A 210 12.96 -3.96 -16.89
C ASP A 210 13.39 -5.36 -17.36
N TYR A 211 13.12 -6.41 -16.56
CA TYR A 211 13.42 -7.80 -16.93
C TYR A 211 12.51 -8.31 -18.04
N ILE A 212 11.23 -7.93 -18.03
CA ILE A 212 10.29 -8.29 -19.10
C ILE A 212 10.76 -7.70 -20.44
N CYS A 213 11.23 -6.45 -20.44
CA CYS A 213 11.80 -5.81 -21.62
C CYS A 213 13.08 -6.51 -22.11
N GLN A 214 13.96 -6.93 -21.20
CA GLN A 214 15.16 -7.71 -21.55
C GLN A 214 14.78 -9.06 -22.19
N SER A 215 13.78 -9.75 -21.64
CA SER A 215 13.20 -10.96 -22.24
C SER A 215 12.55 -10.72 -23.60
N CYS A 216 12.11 -9.49 -23.87
CA CYS A 216 11.62 -9.02 -25.17
C CYS A 216 12.74 -8.55 -26.12
N GLN A 217 14.02 -8.76 -25.77
CA GLN A 217 15.19 -8.32 -26.54
C GLN A 217 15.32 -6.79 -26.68
N ILE A 218 14.69 -6.04 -25.77
CA ILE A 218 14.76 -4.57 -25.71
C ILE A 218 15.82 -4.17 -24.69
N MET A 219 16.90 -3.57 -25.16
CA MET A 219 18.05 -3.16 -24.35
C MET A 219 18.39 -1.67 -24.56
N GLY A 220 19.08 -1.07 -23.58
CA GLY A 220 19.65 0.27 -23.71
C GLY A 220 18.62 1.40 -23.71
N GLU A 221 18.68 2.30 -24.69
CA GLU A 221 17.82 3.50 -24.77
C GLU A 221 16.34 3.17 -25.01
N SER A 222 16.08 2.10 -25.75
CA SER A 222 14.72 1.59 -25.98
C SER A 222 14.03 1.15 -24.69
N LEU A 223 14.77 0.49 -23.78
CA LEU A 223 14.30 0.11 -22.45
C LEU A 223 13.86 1.34 -21.64
N LYS A 224 14.72 2.37 -21.59
CA LYS A 224 14.44 3.62 -20.88
C LYS A 224 13.16 4.29 -21.39
N THR A 225 12.96 4.27 -22.71
CA THR A 225 11.78 4.82 -23.39
C THR A 225 10.50 4.04 -23.08
N VAL A 226 10.56 2.70 -23.02
CA VAL A 226 9.40 1.87 -22.65
C VAL A 226 9.02 2.09 -21.19
N THR A 227 9.99 2.15 -20.27
CA THR A 227 9.73 2.34 -18.84
C THR A 227 9.13 3.73 -18.56
N ILE A 228 9.65 4.81 -19.16
CA ILE A 228 9.03 6.14 -19.02
C ILE A 228 7.61 6.17 -19.61
N PHE A 229 7.38 5.51 -20.74
CA PHE A 229 6.05 5.39 -21.33
C PHE A 229 5.07 4.68 -20.40
N SER A 230 5.46 3.55 -19.79
CA SER A 230 4.61 2.84 -18.81
C SER A 230 4.26 3.75 -17.63
N LEU A 231 5.24 4.49 -17.08
CA LEU A 231 5.01 5.41 -15.97
C LEU A 231 4.09 6.59 -16.35
N LEU A 232 4.21 7.11 -17.58
CA LEU A 232 3.30 8.13 -18.09
C LEU A 232 1.87 7.58 -18.21
N MET A 233 1.70 6.36 -18.73
CA MET A 233 0.40 5.70 -18.81
C MET A 233 -0.19 5.46 -17.42
N ARG A 234 0.64 5.04 -16.45
CA ARG A 234 0.22 4.90 -15.04
C ARG A 234 -0.32 6.21 -14.48
N VAL A 235 0.40 7.33 -14.65
CA VAL A 235 -0.04 8.65 -14.18
C VAL A 235 -1.32 9.09 -14.88
N LEU A 236 -1.40 8.92 -16.21
CA LEU A 236 -2.56 9.26 -17.01
C LEU A 236 -3.81 8.53 -16.52
N PHE A 237 -3.73 7.20 -16.36
CA PHE A 237 -4.88 6.39 -15.95
C PHE A 237 -5.16 6.42 -14.44
N ALA A 238 -4.19 6.78 -13.60
CA ALA A 238 -4.43 7.07 -12.19
C ALA A 238 -5.31 8.33 -11.99
N THR A 239 -5.47 9.18 -13.00
CA THR A 239 -6.45 10.28 -12.96
C THR A 239 -7.90 9.81 -13.12
N ALA A 240 -8.14 8.68 -13.78
CA ALA A 240 -9.48 8.17 -14.01
C ALA A 240 -10.29 7.99 -12.70
N PRO A 241 -9.79 7.27 -11.66
CA PRO A 241 -10.53 7.10 -10.43
C PRO A 241 -10.80 8.43 -9.70
N ILE A 242 -9.95 9.45 -9.84
CA ILE A 242 -10.22 10.79 -9.26
C ILE A 242 -11.54 11.38 -9.79
N LEU A 243 -11.87 11.11 -11.06
CA LEU A 243 -13.04 11.69 -11.72
C LEU A 243 -14.29 10.80 -11.60
N ILE A 244 -14.13 9.48 -11.69
CA ILE A 244 -15.27 8.56 -11.88
C ILE A 244 -15.55 7.65 -10.69
N ILE A 245 -14.60 7.44 -9.76
CA ILE A 245 -14.76 6.41 -8.73
C ILE A 245 -15.98 6.66 -7.86
N ASP A 246 -16.25 7.93 -7.49
CA ASP A 246 -17.40 8.30 -6.67
C ASP A 246 -18.74 8.19 -7.42
N MET A 247 -18.73 8.08 -8.74
CA MET A 247 -19.93 7.87 -9.57
C MET A 247 -20.25 6.39 -9.77
N MET A 248 -19.25 5.51 -9.66
CA MET A 248 -19.42 4.07 -9.86
C MET A 248 -19.71 3.33 -8.55
N ARG A 249 -20.27 2.12 -8.65
CA ARG A 249 -20.44 1.18 -7.53
C ARG A 249 -19.10 0.49 -7.25
N ARG A 250 -18.70 0.40 -5.98
CA ARG A 250 -17.36 -0.09 -5.58
C ARG A 250 -17.17 -1.55 -5.99
N LYS A 251 -18.20 -2.37 -5.77
CA LYS A 251 -18.18 -3.80 -6.12
C LYS A 251 -17.98 -3.99 -7.63
N ASP A 252 -18.72 -3.24 -8.43
CA ASP A 252 -18.70 -3.40 -9.90
C ASP A 252 -17.32 -3.05 -10.47
N VAL A 253 -16.65 -2.01 -9.92
CA VAL A 253 -15.28 -1.65 -10.30
C VAL A 253 -14.28 -2.74 -9.90
N LEU A 254 -14.40 -3.32 -8.70
CA LEU A 254 -13.52 -4.41 -8.25
C LEU A 254 -13.69 -5.68 -9.10
N VAL A 255 -14.94 -6.08 -9.38
CA VAL A 255 -15.22 -7.27 -10.21
C VAL A 255 -14.68 -7.07 -11.62
N PHE A 256 -14.92 -5.91 -12.22
CA PHE A 256 -14.43 -5.62 -13.57
C PHE A 256 -12.90 -5.51 -13.63
N GLY A 257 -12.27 -4.89 -12.62
CA GLY A 257 -10.80 -4.86 -12.50
C GLY A 257 -10.20 -6.25 -12.38
N MET A 258 -10.75 -7.11 -11.50
CA MET A 258 -10.29 -8.49 -11.34
C MET A 258 -10.52 -9.32 -12.61
N PHE A 259 -11.61 -9.08 -13.33
CA PHE A 259 -11.88 -9.75 -14.61
C PHE A 259 -10.82 -9.41 -15.67
N LEU A 260 -10.52 -8.12 -15.85
CA LEU A 260 -9.48 -7.68 -16.77
C LEU A 260 -8.09 -8.22 -16.37
N THR A 261 -7.72 -8.12 -15.10
CA THR A 261 -6.47 -8.69 -14.60
C THR A 261 -6.39 -10.20 -14.86
N THR A 262 -7.49 -10.94 -14.66
CA THR A 262 -7.53 -12.39 -14.95
C THR A 262 -7.28 -12.68 -16.43
N ILE A 263 -7.91 -11.94 -17.35
CA ILE A 263 -7.69 -12.10 -18.80
C ILE A 263 -6.23 -11.86 -19.16
N VAL A 264 -5.63 -10.81 -18.60
CA VAL A 264 -4.24 -10.46 -18.88
C VAL A 264 -3.31 -11.54 -18.34
N ILE A 265 -3.49 -12.00 -17.10
CA ILE A 265 -2.66 -13.05 -16.50
C ILE A 265 -2.79 -14.39 -17.23
N ILE A 266 -3.98 -14.75 -17.72
CA ILE A 266 -4.16 -15.93 -18.60
C ILE A 266 -3.41 -15.73 -19.93
N SER A 267 -3.45 -14.53 -20.49
CA SER A 267 -2.70 -14.20 -21.71
C SER A 267 -1.19 -14.30 -21.48
N TYR A 268 -0.69 -13.85 -20.33
CA TYR A 268 0.69 -14.07 -19.89
C TYR A 268 1.03 -15.56 -19.79
N MET A 269 0.17 -16.37 -19.18
CA MET A 269 0.37 -17.82 -19.08
C MET A 269 0.54 -18.46 -20.47
N ILE A 270 -0.31 -18.10 -21.44
CA ILE A 270 -0.22 -18.60 -22.83
C ILE A 270 1.09 -18.13 -23.50
N LEU A 271 1.48 -16.87 -23.31
CA LEU A 271 2.69 -16.32 -23.91
C LEU A 271 3.97 -16.94 -23.33
N PHE A 272 4.02 -17.13 -22.02
CA PHE A 272 5.16 -17.75 -21.34
C PHE A 272 5.31 -19.24 -21.67
N LEU A 273 4.21 -20.00 -21.76
CA LEU A 273 4.30 -21.44 -22.06
C LEU A 273 4.41 -21.75 -23.56
N GLY A 274 3.79 -20.92 -24.42
CA GLY A 274 3.71 -21.21 -25.86
C GLY A 274 4.74 -20.47 -26.73
N PHE A 275 5.24 -19.31 -26.29
CA PHE A 275 5.99 -18.39 -27.15
C PHE A 275 7.31 -17.92 -26.54
N SER A 276 7.85 -18.69 -25.61
CA SER A 276 9.03 -18.33 -24.84
C SER A 276 10.03 -19.48 -24.84
N ILE A 277 11.32 -19.15 -25.02
CA ILE A 277 12.41 -20.12 -24.99
C ILE A 277 13.17 -19.95 -23.66
N PRO A 278 13.28 -20.99 -22.82
CA PRO A 278 14.08 -20.92 -21.61
C PRO A 278 15.58 -20.89 -21.95
N ILE A 279 16.30 -19.93 -21.38
CA ILE A 279 17.76 -19.82 -21.51
C ILE A 279 18.42 -20.79 -20.52
N PRO A 280 19.33 -21.68 -20.95
CA PRO A 280 20.07 -22.57 -20.05
C PRO A 280 20.89 -21.79 -19.02
N LYS A 281 21.01 -22.31 -17.78
CA LYS A 281 21.82 -21.69 -16.71
C LYS A 281 23.30 -21.44 -17.09
N SER A 282 23.79 -22.14 -18.12
CA SER A 282 25.17 -22.06 -18.61
C SER A 282 25.49 -20.80 -19.42
N GLU A 283 24.51 -20.18 -20.09
CA GLU A 283 24.80 -19.16 -21.11
C GLU A 283 24.92 -17.74 -20.56
N GLN A 284 24.25 -17.43 -19.44
CA GLN A 284 24.26 -16.10 -18.82
C GLN A 284 24.29 -16.19 -17.29
N PRO A 285 25.47 -16.27 -16.66
CA PRO A 285 25.58 -16.30 -15.19
C PRO A 285 25.26 -14.95 -14.52
N SER A 286 25.21 -13.84 -15.27
CA SER A 286 24.90 -12.51 -14.71
C SER A 286 23.41 -12.19 -14.60
N LEU A 287 22.53 -12.91 -15.31
CA LEU A 287 21.07 -12.75 -15.22
C LEU A 287 20.48 -13.79 -14.26
N ASP A 288 20.97 -13.80 -13.02
CA ASP A 288 20.78 -14.96 -12.16
C ASP A 288 19.36 -15.11 -11.59
N TRP A 289 18.54 -14.05 -11.51
CA TRP A 289 17.46 -14.02 -10.51
C TRP A 289 16.05 -13.53 -10.93
N ALA A 290 15.77 -13.16 -12.18
CA ALA A 290 14.45 -12.59 -12.53
C ALA A 290 13.66 -13.35 -13.61
N MET A 291 14.22 -13.53 -14.81
CA MET A 291 13.48 -14.09 -15.93
C MET A 291 14.43 -14.63 -17.01
N ARG A 292 14.70 -15.93 -17.00
CA ARG A 292 15.62 -16.59 -17.96
C ARG A 292 14.88 -17.06 -19.21
N VAL A 293 14.17 -16.14 -19.83
CA VAL A 293 13.29 -16.42 -20.96
C VAL A 293 13.51 -15.39 -22.05
N VAL A 294 13.54 -15.83 -23.31
CA VAL A 294 13.48 -14.96 -24.49
C VAL A 294 12.16 -15.19 -25.21
N PHE A 295 11.41 -14.12 -25.45
CA PHE A 295 10.24 -14.14 -26.30
C PHE A 295 10.61 -14.01 -27.77
N TYR A 296 9.85 -14.68 -28.63
CA TYR A 296 9.99 -14.44 -30.07
C TYR A 296 9.70 -12.97 -30.41
N PRO A 297 10.46 -12.35 -31.34
CA PRO A 297 10.35 -10.92 -31.65
C PRO A 297 8.95 -10.52 -32.13
N GLU A 298 8.23 -11.43 -32.81
CA GLU A 298 6.85 -11.20 -33.27
C GLU A 298 5.83 -11.09 -32.12
N LYS A 299 6.15 -11.65 -30.94
CA LYS A 299 5.26 -11.69 -29.76
C LYS A 299 5.72 -10.76 -28.63
N ALA A 300 6.97 -10.31 -28.65
CA ALA A 300 7.53 -9.35 -27.70
C ALA A 300 6.67 -8.08 -27.56
N SER A 301 6.19 -7.53 -28.68
CA SER A 301 5.30 -6.35 -28.67
C SER A 301 3.98 -6.59 -27.92
N VAL A 302 3.42 -7.80 -28.03
CA VAL A 302 2.17 -8.17 -27.34
C VAL A 302 2.39 -8.29 -25.84
N VAL A 303 3.52 -8.89 -25.41
CA VAL A 303 3.87 -9.00 -23.99
C VAL A 303 3.95 -7.61 -23.36
N LEU A 304 4.64 -6.66 -24.00
CA LEU A 304 4.78 -5.29 -23.50
C LEU A 304 3.45 -4.54 -23.46
N ALA A 305 2.63 -4.67 -24.51
CA ALA A 305 1.31 -4.07 -24.54
C ALA A 305 0.43 -4.61 -23.39
N LEU A 306 0.50 -5.91 -23.09
CA LEU A 306 -0.19 -6.52 -21.96
C LEU A 306 0.38 -6.03 -20.61
N THR A 307 1.70 -5.83 -20.47
CA THR A 307 2.29 -5.29 -19.24
C THR A 307 1.76 -3.88 -18.95
N VAL A 308 1.77 -3.01 -19.96
CA VAL A 308 1.28 -1.62 -19.81
C VAL A 308 -0.24 -1.62 -19.54
N PHE A 309 -1.00 -2.50 -20.20
CA PHE A 309 -2.43 -2.62 -19.95
C PHE A 309 -2.72 -3.12 -18.52
N LEU A 310 -1.94 -4.09 -18.02
CA LEU A 310 -2.03 -4.57 -16.64
C LEU A 310 -1.75 -3.44 -15.63
N ASP A 311 -0.73 -2.62 -15.90
CA ASP A 311 -0.38 -1.44 -15.10
C ASP A 311 -1.57 -0.48 -14.97
N VAL A 312 -2.17 -0.16 -16.11
CA VAL A 312 -3.33 0.72 -16.20
C VAL A 312 -4.52 0.17 -15.42
N VAL A 313 -4.86 -1.11 -15.58
CA VAL A 313 -5.97 -1.74 -14.86
C VAL A 313 -5.72 -1.74 -13.34
N TYR A 314 -4.49 -2.06 -12.93
CA TYR A 314 -4.13 -2.17 -11.52
C TYR A 314 -4.27 -0.84 -10.77
N TYR A 315 -3.67 0.24 -11.30
CA TYR A 315 -3.70 1.55 -10.65
C TYR A 315 -4.99 2.35 -10.85
N SER A 316 -5.75 2.10 -11.91
CA SER A 316 -7.02 2.82 -12.15
C SER A 316 -8.23 2.15 -11.49
N MET A 317 -8.22 0.82 -11.33
CA MET A 317 -9.40 0.07 -10.89
C MET A 317 -9.18 -0.70 -9.60
N LEU A 318 -8.10 -1.48 -9.50
CA LEU A 318 -7.90 -2.40 -8.38
C LEU A 318 -7.45 -1.69 -7.11
N VAL A 319 -6.28 -1.05 -7.13
CA VAL A 319 -5.67 -0.43 -5.93
C VAL A 319 -6.59 0.61 -5.27
N PRO A 320 -7.05 1.67 -5.96
CA PRO A 320 -7.84 2.73 -5.32
C PRO A 320 -9.16 2.21 -4.79
N THR A 321 -9.83 1.32 -5.53
CA THR A 321 -11.14 0.78 -5.12
C THR A 321 -11.01 -0.23 -4.00
N CYS A 322 -9.97 -1.06 -4.00
CA CYS A 322 -9.72 -2.05 -2.95
C CYS A 322 -9.55 -1.36 -1.60
N TRP A 323 -8.68 -0.36 -1.54
CA TRP A 323 -8.42 0.37 -0.30
C TRP A 323 -9.65 1.16 0.16
N LEU A 324 -10.36 1.78 -0.78
CA LEU A 324 -11.62 2.48 -0.48
C LEU A 324 -12.66 1.53 0.11
N TYR A 325 -12.85 0.38 -0.52
CA TYR A 325 -13.80 -0.65 -0.09
C TYR A 325 -13.48 -1.15 1.31
N ILE A 326 -12.21 -1.42 1.62
CA ILE A 326 -11.78 -1.90 2.94
C ILE A 326 -12.10 -0.87 4.03
N ILE A 327 -11.75 0.39 3.81
CA ILE A 327 -11.98 1.45 4.81
C ILE A 327 -13.49 1.67 5.03
N GLU A 328 -14.29 1.62 3.97
CA GLU A 328 -15.75 1.75 4.02
C GLU A 328 -16.45 0.56 4.67
N THR A 329 -15.87 -0.65 4.58
CA THR A 329 -16.44 -1.88 5.16
C THR A 329 -16.47 -1.85 6.69
N PHE A 330 -15.53 -1.14 7.31
CA PHE A 330 -15.46 -1.10 8.78
C PHE A 330 -16.45 -0.11 9.40
N SER A 331 -17.10 -0.56 10.47
CA SER A 331 -17.83 0.29 11.41
C SER A 331 -16.93 1.39 11.98
N THR A 332 -17.52 2.51 12.40
CA THR A 332 -16.75 3.68 12.89
C THR A 332 -15.88 3.35 14.12
N SER A 333 -16.31 2.41 14.96
CA SER A 333 -15.59 1.98 16.17
C SER A 333 -14.40 1.06 15.90
N SER A 334 -14.42 0.27 14.81
CA SER A 334 -13.36 -0.69 14.47
C SER A 334 -12.43 -0.20 13.36
N ARG A 335 -12.84 0.79 12.56
CA ARG A 335 -12.15 1.23 11.33
C ARG A 335 -10.64 1.42 11.43
N ILE A 336 -10.16 2.25 12.35
CA ILE A 336 -8.73 2.56 12.45
C ILE A 336 -7.93 1.27 12.72
N LYS A 337 -8.39 0.47 13.69
CA LYS A 337 -7.68 -0.75 14.11
C LYS A 337 -7.78 -1.85 13.06
N GLY A 338 -8.94 -1.98 12.43
CA GLY A 338 -9.15 -2.88 11.30
C GLY A 338 -8.24 -2.54 10.13
N TRP A 339 -8.18 -1.26 9.74
CA TRP A 339 -7.30 -0.76 8.70
C TRP A 339 -5.82 -1.01 9.00
N VAL A 340 -5.37 -0.74 10.24
CA VAL A 340 -3.98 -1.02 10.66
C VAL A 340 -3.63 -2.49 10.47
N VAL A 341 -4.48 -3.42 10.92
CA VAL A 341 -4.24 -4.88 10.79
C VAL A 341 -4.19 -5.30 9.33
N ILE A 342 -5.16 -4.85 8.55
CA ILE A 342 -5.28 -5.21 7.14
C ILE A 342 -4.14 -4.63 6.31
N MET A 343 -3.78 -3.36 6.52
CA MET A 343 -2.67 -2.72 5.81
C MET A 343 -1.30 -3.28 6.25
N SER A 344 -1.16 -3.75 7.49
CA SER A 344 0.05 -4.48 7.89
C SER A 344 0.18 -5.82 7.16
N LEU A 345 -0.94 -6.52 6.96
CA LEU A 345 -0.98 -7.75 6.17
C LEU A 345 -0.76 -7.51 4.67
N HIS A 346 -1.26 -6.39 4.12
CA HIS A 346 -0.95 -5.95 2.76
C HIS A 346 0.55 -5.94 2.50
N TRP A 347 1.30 -5.19 3.31
CA TRP A 347 2.76 -5.08 3.15
C TRP A 347 3.46 -6.42 3.41
N LEU A 348 2.93 -7.26 4.29
CA LEU A 348 3.44 -8.61 4.48
C LEU A 348 3.22 -9.47 3.23
N PHE A 349 2.03 -9.43 2.62
CA PHE A 349 1.73 -10.15 1.39
C PHE A 349 2.55 -9.65 0.21
N GLU A 350 2.75 -8.34 0.09
CA GLU A 350 3.62 -7.76 -0.93
C GLU A 350 5.09 -8.14 -0.72
N ALA A 351 5.56 -8.22 0.53
CA ALA A 351 6.89 -8.75 0.83
C ALA A 351 7.01 -10.25 0.51
N CYS A 352 6.01 -11.06 0.86
CA CYS A 352 5.96 -12.47 0.54
C CYS A 352 5.98 -12.70 -0.97
N THR A 353 5.11 -12.01 -1.72
CA THR A 353 5.08 -12.12 -3.19
C THR A 353 6.39 -11.62 -3.80
N SER A 354 6.98 -10.54 -3.29
CA SER A 354 8.29 -10.05 -3.77
C SER A 354 9.43 -11.05 -3.57
N LEU A 355 9.49 -11.72 -2.41
CA LEU A 355 10.53 -12.71 -2.11
C LEU A 355 10.28 -14.05 -2.83
N SER A 356 9.02 -14.50 -2.88
CA SER A 356 8.65 -15.75 -3.51
C SER A 356 8.65 -15.68 -5.04
N PHE A 357 8.32 -14.53 -5.65
CA PHE A 357 8.21 -14.41 -7.10
C PHE A 357 9.52 -14.75 -7.80
N SER A 358 10.65 -14.19 -7.36
CA SER A 358 11.95 -14.47 -7.97
C SER A 358 12.34 -15.96 -7.85
N PHE A 359 12.14 -16.54 -6.67
CA PHE A 359 12.41 -17.96 -6.45
C PHE A 359 11.51 -18.87 -7.30
N LEU A 360 10.21 -18.57 -7.35
CA LEU A 360 9.25 -19.33 -8.13
C LEU A 360 9.45 -19.17 -9.64
N MET A 361 9.88 -18.00 -10.10
CA MET A 361 10.22 -17.78 -11.52
C MET A 361 11.45 -18.59 -11.94
N GLU A 362 12.43 -18.77 -11.05
CA GLU A 362 13.60 -19.61 -11.33
C GLU A 362 13.22 -21.09 -11.49
N GLU A 363 12.35 -21.60 -10.61
CA GLU A 363 12.01 -23.03 -10.56
C GLU A 363 10.86 -23.42 -11.51
N LEU A 364 9.77 -22.63 -11.54
CA LEU A 364 8.55 -22.95 -12.29
C LEU A 364 8.50 -22.27 -13.66
N ASN A 365 9.27 -21.20 -13.87
CA ASN A 365 9.27 -20.42 -15.10
C ASN A 365 7.81 -20.05 -15.51
N GLY A 366 7.38 -20.38 -16.74
CA GLY A 366 6.04 -20.09 -17.23
C GLY A 366 4.88 -20.74 -16.45
N TRP A 367 5.14 -21.82 -15.71
CA TRP A 367 4.11 -22.48 -14.89
C TRP A 367 3.67 -21.64 -13.69
N LEU A 368 4.46 -20.66 -13.26
CA LEU A 368 4.05 -19.72 -12.21
C LEU A 368 2.77 -18.97 -12.60
N PHE A 369 2.66 -18.55 -13.86
CA PHE A 369 1.48 -17.83 -14.34
C PHE A 369 0.21 -18.68 -14.35
N LEU A 370 0.33 -20.01 -14.41
CA LEU A 370 -0.82 -20.91 -14.22
C LEU A 370 -1.32 -20.84 -12.77
N ILE A 371 -0.41 -20.86 -11.78
CA ILE A 371 -0.77 -20.72 -10.36
C ILE A 371 -1.44 -19.36 -10.11
N ILE A 372 -0.84 -18.28 -10.62
CA ILE A 372 -1.39 -16.91 -10.48
C ILE A 372 -2.75 -16.80 -11.18
N SER A 373 -2.94 -17.44 -12.34
CA SER A 373 -4.24 -17.47 -13.04
C SER A 373 -5.35 -18.08 -12.18
N PHE A 374 -5.07 -19.19 -11.47
CA PHE A 374 -6.04 -19.78 -10.54
C PHE A 374 -6.36 -18.86 -9.36
N ILE A 375 -5.36 -18.16 -8.83
CA ILE A 375 -5.57 -17.16 -7.77
C ILE A 375 -6.43 -16.00 -8.29
N CYS A 376 -6.18 -15.53 -9.51
CA CYS A 376 -6.99 -14.48 -10.14
C CYS A 376 -8.44 -14.92 -10.36
N LEU A 377 -8.67 -16.15 -10.83
CA LEU A 377 -10.03 -16.72 -10.96
C LEU A 377 -10.74 -16.83 -9.61
N GLY A 378 -10.04 -17.29 -8.57
CA GLY A 378 -10.56 -17.33 -7.20
C GLY A 378 -10.91 -15.93 -6.68
N GLY A 379 -10.06 -14.94 -6.94
CA GLY A 379 -10.28 -13.55 -6.57
C GLY A 379 -11.42 -12.89 -7.36
N LEU A 380 -11.56 -13.20 -8.64
CA LEU A 380 -12.71 -12.80 -9.46
C LEU A 380 -14.00 -13.36 -8.87
N PHE A 381 -14.04 -14.66 -8.56
CA PHE A 381 -15.20 -15.25 -7.91
C PHE A 381 -15.49 -14.60 -6.55
N PHE A 382 -14.47 -14.39 -5.72
CA PHE A 382 -14.62 -13.76 -4.41
C PHE A 382 -15.16 -12.32 -4.49
N THR A 383 -14.67 -11.50 -5.42
CA THR A 383 -15.16 -10.13 -5.60
C THR A 383 -16.63 -10.07 -5.99
N THR A 384 -17.17 -11.09 -6.69
CA THR A 384 -18.62 -11.17 -6.94
C THR A 384 -19.46 -11.42 -5.68
N GLN A 385 -18.86 -11.97 -4.62
CA GLN A 385 -19.53 -12.23 -3.33
C GLN A 385 -19.47 -11.02 -2.38
N LEU A 386 -18.70 -9.99 -2.72
CA LEU A 386 -18.64 -8.76 -1.92
C LEU A 386 -20.00 -8.05 -1.92
N GLU A 387 -20.25 -7.31 -0.85
CA GLU A 387 -21.44 -6.48 -0.72
C GLU A 387 -21.10 -5.06 -1.18
N GLU A 388 -22.05 -4.33 -1.78
CA GLU A 388 -21.78 -2.93 -2.13
C GLU A 388 -21.59 -2.08 -0.86
N THR A 389 -20.58 -1.21 -0.82
CA THR A 389 -20.29 -0.30 0.31
C THR A 389 -20.72 1.14 0.05
N LYS A 390 -20.87 1.54 -1.23
CA LYS A 390 -21.26 2.91 -1.57
C LYS A 390 -22.62 3.26 -0.98
N GLY A 391 -22.68 4.39 -0.28
CA GLY A 391 -23.93 4.92 0.29
C GLY A 391 -24.41 4.20 1.55
N LYS A 392 -23.85 3.04 1.92
CA LYS A 392 -24.18 2.33 3.17
C LYS A 392 -23.67 3.02 4.45
N PHE A 393 -23.22 4.27 4.36
CA PHE A 393 -22.84 5.06 5.54
C PHE A 393 -24.03 5.53 6.39
N GLU A 394 -25.23 5.13 6.02
CA GLU A 394 -26.39 5.24 6.89
C GLU A 394 -26.29 4.18 7.99
N PHE A 395 -25.94 4.65 9.19
CA PHE A 395 -26.39 4.15 10.49
C PHE A 395 -26.42 2.61 10.65
N ASP A 396 -25.51 2.07 11.47
CA ASP A 396 -25.49 0.65 11.90
C ASP A 396 -26.88 -0.01 11.81
N PRO A 397 -27.15 -0.93 10.85
CA PRO A 397 -28.48 -1.49 10.64
C PRO A 397 -28.99 -2.32 11.84
N GLU A 398 -28.14 -2.63 12.81
CA GLU A 398 -28.55 -3.32 14.03
C GLU A 398 -29.24 -2.44 15.09
N PHE A 399 -29.38 -1.13 14.86
CA PHE A 399 -30.29 -0.30 15.67
C PHE A 399 -31.66 -0.03 15.03
N ILE A 400 -31.79 -0.07 13.70
CA ILE A 400 -33.09 0.14 13.03
C ILE A 400 -34.04 -1.06 13.24
N MET A 401 -33.52 -2.28 13.42
CA MET A 401 -34.36 -3.42 13.84
C MET A 401 -34.78 -3.38 15.31
N LYS A 402 -34.17 -2.54 16.15
CA LYS A 402 -34.57 -2.40 17.56
C LYS A 402 -35.47 -1.19 17.82
N GLU A 403 -35.32 -0.10 17.07
CA GLU A 403 -36.26 1.03 17.18
C GLU A 403 -37.65 0.70 16.59
N SER A 404 -37.72 -0.12 15.54
CA SER A 404 -39.01 -0.57 14.99
C SER A 404 -39.81 -1.51 15.91
N GLN A 405 -39.20 -2.05 16.98
CA GLN A 405 -39.93 -2.88 17.96
C GLN A 405 -40.27 -2.17 19.27
N TYR A 406 -39.75 -0.96 19.52
CA TYR A 406 -40.07 -0.21 20.74
C TYR A 406 -40.84 1.09 20.52
N GLU A 407 -41.03 1.56 19.29
CA GLU A 407 -41.87 2.73 19.00
C GLU A 407 -43.35 2.42 18.73
N LEU A 408 -43.84 1.22 19.08
CA LEU A 408 -45.28 0.91 19.05
C LEU A 408 -45.87 0.54 20.42
N SER A 409 -45.37 1.15 21.49
CA SER A 409 -46.05 1.13 22.79
C SER A 409 -46.09 2.53 23.39
N ASP A 410 -47.19 3.21 23.08
CA ASP A 410 -47.94 4.18 23.88
C ASP A 410 -47.19 5.12 24.84
N ASP A 411 -47.33 6.41 24.54
CA ASP A 411 -47.61 7.49 25.49
C ASP A 411 -46.95 7.41 26.87
N LYS A 412 -45.89 8.23 27.04
CA LYS A 412 -45.79 9.14 28.18
C LYS A 412 -44.73 10.22 27.91
N THR A 413 -45.23 11.45 27.85
CA THR A 413 -44.49 12.69 28.10
C THR A 413 -43.42 12.50 29.17
N LEU A 414 -42.16 12.44 28.77
CA LEU A 414 -41.02 12.57 29.66
C LEU A 414 -40.18 13.74 29.17
N SER A 415 -40.51 14.90 29.74
CA SER A 415 -39.63 16.06 29.82
C SER A 415 -38.24 15.59 30.26
N ALA A 416 -37.27 15.66 29.37
CA ALA A 416 -35.88 15.39 29.67
C ALA A 416 -35.34 16.46 30.62
N GLN A 417 -35.48 16.25 31.93
CA GLN A 417 -34.63 16.92 32.90
C GLN A 417 -33.27 16.21 32.91
N PRO A 418 -32.15 16.96 32.79
CA PRO A 418 -30.83 16.37 32.66
C PRO A 418 -30.43 15.68 33.97
N ALA A 419 -30.15 14.38 33.89
CA ALA A 419 -29.59 13.63 35.00
C ALA A 419 -28.19 14.16 35.33
N ASN A 420 -28.01 14.58 36.59
CA ASN A 420 -26.71 14.94 37.17
C ASN A 420 -25.76 13.74 37.14
N LEU A 421 -24.94 13.64 36.09
CA LEU A 421 -23.88 12.64 36.02
C LEU A 421 -22.58 13.26 36.56
N LYS A 422 -22.18 12.80 37.75
CA LYS A 422 -20.95 13.21 38.44
C LYS A 422 -19.73 13.06 37.52
N CYS A 423 -19.07 14.16 37.21
CA CYS A 423 -17.66 14.16 36.82
C CYS A 423 -16.83 13.72 38.04
N PHE A 424 -15.88 12.81 37.80
CA PHE A 424 -14.80 12.55 38.74
C PHE A 424 -13.87 13.77 38.73
N ASP A 425 -14.16 14.75 39.58
CA ASP A 425 -13.19 15.81 39.87
C ASP A 425 -12.35 15.39 41.07
N GLU A 426 -11.07 15.14 40.81
CA GLU A 426 -10.02 15.05 41.80
C GLU A 426 -9.81 16.43 42.44
N SER A 427 -10.40 16.67 43.61
CA SER A 427 -9.83 17.46 44.72
C SER A 427 -10.91 17.78 45.76
N SER A 428 -10.49 17.80 47.03
CA SER A 428 -11.23 18.17 48.26
C SER A 428 -11.99 17.08 49.01
N SER A 429 -11.20 16.31 49.76
CA SER A 429 -11.36 16.07 51.19
C SER A 429 -12.53 16.76 51.91
N SER A 430 -13.43 15.99 52.52
CA SER A 430 -13.69 15.94 53.97
C SER A 430 -15.04 15.29 54.29
N ASN A 431 -15.07 14.59 55.44
CA ASN A 431 -16.22 14.14 56.22
C ASN A 431 -16.82 12.75 55.94
N TYR A 432 -16.18 11.77 56.58
CA TYR A 432 -16.74 10.94 57.66
C TYR A 432 -18.24 10.59 57.61
N VAL A 433 -18.54 9.28 57.52
CA VAL A 433 -19.34 8.45 58.46
C VAL A 433 -19.18 7.00 57.97
N SER A 434 -18.20 6.24 58.47
CA SER A 434 -18.34 5.20 59.50
C SER A 434 -19.54 4.24 59.33
N SER A 435 -19.29 3.01 58.87
CA SER A 435 -19.99 1.81 59.37
C SER A 435 -19.31 0.52 58.85
N ARG A 436 -18.71 -0.20 59.81
CA ARG A 436 -18.57 -1.66 59.91
C ARG A 436 -17.69 -2.41 58.90
N GLY A 437 -16.64 -3.05 59.45
CA GLY A 437 -16.07 -4.26 58.85
C GLY A 437 -14.58 -4.49 59.13
N SER A 438 -14.17 -4.45 60.38
CA SER A 438 -12.84 -4.89 60.83
C SER A 438 -12.60 -6.35 60.46
N LYS A 439 -11.48 -6.66 59.79
CA LYS A 439 -10.51 -7.67 60.24
C LYS A 439 -9.22 -7.62 59.41
N ASN A 440 -8.14 -7.41 60.16
CA ASN A 440 -6.73 -7.44 59.80
C ASN A 440 -6.33 -8.65 58.94
N ILE A 441 -5.64 -8.41 57.83
CA ILE A 441 -4.53 -9.26 57.39
C ILE A 441 -3.42 -8.31 56.94
N ARG A 442 -2.50 -8.05 57.87
CA ARG A 442 -1.18 -7.50 57.61
C ARG A 442 -0.28 -8.61 57.07
N ASP A 443 0.70 -8.19 56.28
CA ASP A 443 1.97 -8.86 56.02
C ASP A 443 1.97 -10.14 55.18
N LEU A 444 2.11 -9.96 53.87
CA LEU A 444 2.86 -10.92 53.03
C LEU A 444 3.91 -10.14 52.24
N THR A 445 5.09 -10.06 52.83
CA THR A 445 6.35 -9.62 52.23
C THR A 445 6.77 -10.59 51.12
N VAL A 446 7.22 -10.00 50.02
CA VAL A 446 7.74 -10.66 48.82
C VAL A 446 9.14 -11.22 49.12
N PRO A 447 9.44 -12.49 48.83
CA PRO A 447 10.80 -13.01 48.90
C PRO A 447 11.58 -12.57 47.66
N GLN A 448 12.64 -11.80 47.89
CA GLN A 448 13.78 -11.76 46.99
C GLN A 448 14.55 -13.08 47.17
N ASP A 449 14.72 -13.85 46.10
CA ASP A 449 15.82 -14.79 46.05
C ASP A 449 16.59 -14.66 44.74
N SER A 450 17.89 -14.58 44.97
CA SER A 450 18.94 -14.18 44.07
C SER A 450 19.57 -15.37 43.34
N ASN A 451 20.22 -15.05 42.22
CA ASN A 451 21.41 -15.72 41.71
C ASN A 451 21.32 -17.22 41.36
N ILE A 452 21.07 -17.49 40.08
CA ILE A 452 21.68 -18.65 39.41
C ILE A 452 22.72 -18.13 38.41
N LYS A 453 23.97 -18.14 38.86
CA LYS A 453 25.18 -18.08 38.03
C LYS A 453 25.45 -19.48 37.47
N GLY A 454 25.54 -19.62 36.15
CA GLY A 454 25.87 -20.87 35.46
C GLY A 454 26.67 -20.62 34.18
N LYS A 455 27.99 -20.74 34.35
CA LYS A 455 29.16 -20.64 33.45
C LYS A 455 29.16 -21.61 32.22
N PRO A 456 30.19 -21.60 31.33
CA PRO A 456 30.07 -21.18 29.93
C PRO A 456 30.32 -22.30 28.89
N PHE A 457 30.03 -22.02 27.61
CA PHE A 457 30.51 -22.84 26.49
C PHE A 457 31.29 -21.98 25.49
N ASN A 458 32.60 -21.93 25.68
CA ASN A 458 33.60 -21.40 24.76
C ASN A 458 34.43 -22.60 24.28
N SER A 459 34.20 -23.10 23.06
CA SER A 459 35.22 -23.77 22.22
C SER A 459 34.61 -24.42 20.97
N PHE A 460 34.42 -23.66 19.90
CA PHE A 460 34.57 -24.20 18.55
C PHE A 460 35.33 -23.20 17.68
N LYS A 461 36.60 -23.01 18.07
CA LYS A 461 37.68 -22.61 17.16
C LYS A 461 38.32 -23.90 16.64
N LYS A 462 38.08 -24.26 15.38
CA LYS A 462 39.15 -24.70 14.45
C LYS A 462 38.59 -25.03 13.06
N SER A 463 39.29 -24.42 12.09
CA SER A 463 39.53 -24.85 10.71
C SER A 463 38.34 -25.01 9.77
N VAL A 464 38.06 -23.95 9.00
CA VAL A 464 37.88 -24.11 7.55
C VAL A 464 38.78 -23.07 6.88
N LYS A 465 39.60 -23.57 5.96
CA LYS A 465 40.67 -22.87 5.24
C LYS A 465 40.13 -21.70 4.42
N GLU A 466 40.89 -20.62 4.45
CA GLU A 466 40.90 -19.55 3.46
C GLU A 466 41.21 -20.15 2.07
N SER A 467 40.20 -20.33 1.23
CA SER A 467 40.37 -20.43 -0.23
C SER A 467 39.00 -20.37 -0.90
N ASN A 468 38.53 -19.15 -1.14
CA ASN A 468 37.88 -18.71 -2.37
C ASN A 468 37.28 -17.34 -2.08
N ILE A 469 37.98 -16.33 -2.60
CA ILE A 469 37.53 -14.95 -2.74
C ILE A 469 36.03 -14.97 -3.01
N SER A 470 35.26 -14.49 -2.04
CA SER A 470 33.83 -14.24 -2.18
C SER A 470 33.66 -13.33 -3.38
N LYS A 471 33.15 -13.87 -4.50
CA LYS A 471 32.62 -13.03 -5.57
C LYS A 471 31.56 -12.14 -4.93
N PRO A 472 31.59 -10.81 -5.12
CA PRO A 472 30.57 -9.95 -4.56
C PRO A 472 29.21 -10.43 -5.09
N ILE A 473 28.26 -10.62 -4.18
CA ILE A 473 26.86 -10.80 -4.52
C ILE A 473 26.44 -9.49 -5.18
N MET A 474 26.45 -9.47 -6.52
CA MET A 474 26.11 -8.30 -7.31
C MET A 474 24.63 -7.99 -7.11
N ASN A 475 24.34 -6.75 -6.75
CA ASN A 475 22.97 -6.29 -6.65
C ASN A 475 22.38 -6.11 -8.07
N PRO A 476 21.05 -6.21 -8.22
CA PRO A 476 20.30 -6.06 -9.47
C PRO A 476 20.70 -4.93 -10.44
N TRP A 477 21.34 -3.88 -9.94
CA TRP A 477 21.66 -2.67 -10.69
C TRP A 477 23.14 -2.54 -11.08
N GLU A 478 23.98 -3.53 -10.77
CA GLU A 478 25.44 -3.50 -11.02
C GLU A 478 25.88 -4.19 -12.33
N THR A 479 24.98 -4.36 -13.31
CA THR A 479 25.39 -4.93 -14.61
C THR A 479 26.29 -3.95 -15.38
N PRO A 480 27.56 -4.30 -15.66
CA PRO A 480 28.41 -3.44 -16.48
C PRO A 480 27.93 -3.54 -17.93
N TYR A 481 27.37 -2.46 -18.46
CA TYR A 481 26.81 -2.37 -19.83
C TYR A 481 27.84 -2.59 -20.97
N GLY A 482 29.12 -2.86 -20.67
CA GLY A 482 30.20 -2.97 -21.66
C GLY A 482 30.65 -4.39 -22.05
N SER A 483 30.21 -5.45 -21.37
CA SER A 483 30.67 -6.81 -21.71
C SER A 483 29.98 -7.42 -22.93
N MET A 484 28.79 -6.94 -23.31
CA MET A 484 28.05 -7.46 -24.46
C MET A 484 28.57 -6.91 -25.80
N GLU A 485 29.06 -5.66 -25.83
CA GLU A 485 29.63 -5.05 -27.04
C GLU A 485 30.96 -5.69 -27.45
N SER A 486 31.79 -6.08 -26.48
CA SER A 486 33.03 -6.81 -26.76
C SER A 486 32.78 -8.25 -27.23
N PHE A 487 31.72 -8.89 -26.74
CA PHE A 487 31.34 -10.24 -27.15
C PHE A 487 30.71 -10.28 -28.56
N LEU A 488 29.80 -9.36 -28.88
CA LEU A 488 29.20 -9.28 -30.23
C LEU A 488 30.23 -8.89 -31.30
N ASN A 489 31.28 -8.13 -30.95
CA ASN A 489 32.39 -7.86 -31.86
C ASN A 489 33.30 -9.09 -32.07
N ASN A 490 33.47 -9.95 -31.05
CA ASN A 490 34.23 -11.20 -31.19
C ASN A 490 33.48 -12.25 -32.02
N GLU A 491 32.14 -12.33 -31.95
CA GLU A 491 31.37 -13.20 -32.84
C GLU A 491 31.34 -12.70 -34.29
N LYS A 492 31.33 -11.37 -34.51
CA LYS A 492 31.44 -10.79 -35.87
C LYS A 492 32.80 -11.06 -36.53
N LEU A 493 33.87 -11.22 -35.75
CA LEU A 493 35.21 -11.53 -36.27
C LEU A 493 35.39 -13.01 -36.65
N ASN A 494 34.63 -13.94 -36.02
CA ASN A 494 34.81 -15.37 -36.23
C ASN A 494 33.78 -16.01 -37.19
N GLN A 495 32.99 -15.22 -37.93
CA GLN A 495 32.07 -15.73 -38.95
C GLN A 495 32.29 -15.04 -40.32
N GLN A 496 33.41 -15.38 -40.96
CA GLN A 496 33.45 -15.60 -42.41
C GLN A 496 33.48 -17.12 -42.61
N PRO A 497 32.64 -17.74 -43.46
CA PRO A 497 32.51 -17.34 -44.86
C PRO A 497 31.09 -17.44 -45.50
N ALA A 498 30.99 -16.77 -46.66
CA ALA A 498 30.13 -17.05 -47.84
C ALA A 498 28.58 -16.91 -47.75
N ASN A 499 28.09 -15.88 -48.44
CA ASN A 499 26.77 -15.73 -49.08
C ASN A 499 25.51 -15.66 -48.21
N ALA A 500 25.24 -14.49 -47.60
CA ALA A 500 23.89 -14.12 -47.15
C ALA A 500 23.66 -12.59 -47.17
N SER A 501 23.69 -11.95 -48.35
CA SER A 501 23.46 -10.50 -48.50
C SER A 501 21.98 -10.05 -48.51
N ASN A 502 21.00 -10.93 -48.31
CA ASN A 502 19.57 -10.58 -48.35
C ASN A 502 18.80 -10.71 -47.01
N GLY A 503 19.44 -11.14 -45.91
CA GLY A 503 18.75 -11.35 -44.63
C GLY A 503 18.62 -10.11 -43.74
N ASN A 504 19.69 -9.34 -43.58
CA ASN A 504 19.78 -8.30 -42.54
C ASN A 504 18.97 -7.02 -42.84
N VAL A 505 18.74 -6.70 -44.11
CA VAL A 505 17.93 -5.53 -44.51
C VAL A 505 16.43 -5.77 -44.21
N THR A 506 16.01 -7.03 -44.20
CA THR A 506 14.59 -7.41 -44.05
C THR A 506 14.16 -7.37 -42.59
N VAL A 507 15.04 -7.77 -41.66
CA VAL A 507 14.76 -7.77 -40.22
C VAL A 507 14.70 -6.34 -39.65
N THR A 508 15.61 -5.47 -40.10
CA THR A 508 15.64 -4.05 -39.68
C THR A 508 14.40 -3.28 -40.17
N LYS A 509 13.92 -3.54 -41.38
CA LYS A 509 12.65 -2.97 -41.88
C LYS A 509 11.43 -3.41 -41.06
N LYS A 510 11.32 -4.71 -40.72
CA LYS A 510 10.19 -5.22 -39.92
C LYS A 510 10.12 -4.62 -38.51
N LEU A 511 11.27 -4.35 -37.89
CA LEU A 511 11.36 -3.70 -36.58
C LEU A 511 10.93 -2.23 -36.65
N ALA A 512 11.33 -1.49 -37.68
CA ALA A 512 10.88 -0.11 -37.90
C ALA A 512 9.36 -0.03 -38.20
N ASP A 513 8.83 -0.98 -38.97
CA ASP A 513 7.39 -1.04 -39.28
C ASP A 513 6.53 -1.38 -38.04
N ALA A 514 7.02 -2.23 -37.14
CA ALA A 514 6.36 -2.51 -35.87
C ALA A 514 6.35 -1.29 -34.95
N TYR A 515 7.44 -0.51 -34.96
CA TYR A 515 7.55 0.74 -34.19
C TYR A 515 6.62 1.85 -34.71
N ASN A 516 6.43 1.99 -36.02
CA ASN A 516 5.52 2.99 -36.62
C ASN A 516 4.02 2.65 -36.46
N ARG A 517 3.66 1.44 -36.05
CA ARG A 517 2.27 1.01 -35.83
C ARG A 517 1.77 1.24 -34.40
N LEU A 518 2.69 1.39 -33.46
CA LEU A 518 2.44 1.89 -32.11
C LEU A 518 2.45 3.42 -32.13
#